data_AF-A0A532CSF7-F1
#
_entry.id   AF-A0A532CSF7-F1
#
_cell.length_a   1.000
_cell.length_b   1.000
_cell.length_c   1.000
_cell.angle_alpha   90.00
_cell.angle_beta   90.00
_cell.angle_gamma   90.00
#
_symmetry.space_group_name_H-M   'P 1'
#
loop_
_entity.id
_entity.type
_entity.pdbx_description
1 polymer ?
#
loop_
_entity_poly.entity_id
_entity_poly.type
_entity_poly.pdbx_seq_one_letter_code
_entity_poly.pdbx_strand_id
1 'polypeptide(L)' 'MPDAKGGPFRLVTPGLGDLCANVKGVARIEVTIGTGKDTRPTNC' A
#
# COMPACT_ATOMS: atom_id res chain seq x y z
N MET A 1 3.15 2.96 -14.88
CA MET A 1 2.83 4.19 -14.12
C MET A 1 4.08 5.04 -13.96
N PRO A 2 4.00 6.38 -13.93
CA PRO A 2 5.14 7.22 -13.56
C PRO A 2 5.62 6.93 -12.14
N ASP A 3 6.94 6.96 -11.90
CA ASP A 3 7.55 6.64 -10.58
C ASP A 3 6.98 7.50 -9.46
N ALA A 4 6.85 8.81 -9.68
CA ALA A 4 6.28 9.75 -8.71
C ALA A 4 4.84 9.40 -8.27
N LYS A 5 4.10 8.68 -9.12
CA LYS A 5 2.73 8.23 -8.86
C LYS A 5 2.67 6.79 -8.34
N GLY A 6 3.80 6.10 -8.19
CA GLY A 6 3.92 4.77 -7.61
C GLY A 6 4.14 3.63 -8.60
N GLY A 7 4.76 3.90 -9.75
CA GLY A 7 5.23 2.85 -10.66
C GLY A 7 6.34 1.97 -10.04
N PRO A 8 6.66 0.82 -10.66
CA PRO A 8 6.00 0.23 -11.83
C PRO A 8 4.58 -0.29 -11.52
N PHE A 9 4.32 -0.71 -10.28
CA PHE A 9 3.04 -1.25 -9.82
C PHE A 9 2.49 -0.48 -8.63
N ARG A 10 1.19 -0.16 -8.69
CA ARG A 10 0.47 0.50 -7.60
C ARG A 10 -0.76 -0.32 -7.24
N LEU A 11 -0.94 -0.57 -5.94
CA LEU A 11 -2.17 -1.12 -5.39
C LEU A 11 -3.13 0.05 -5.10
N VAL A 12 -4.35 -0.04 -5.61
CA VAL A 12 -5.40 0.97 -5.42
C VAL A 12 -6.56 0.32 -4.68
N THR A 13 -7.08 0.99 -3.67
CA THR A 13 -8.21 0.55 -2.85
C THR A 13 -9.38 1.51 -3.06
N PRO A 14 -10.24 1.27 -4.06
CA PRO A 14 -11.33 2.17 -4.38
C PRO A 14 -12.36 2.27 -3.24
N GLY A 15 -12.92 3.45 -3.02
CA GLY A 15 -14.02 3.65 -2.07
C GLY A 15 -13.65 3.67 -0.58
N LEU A 16 -12.39 3.42 -0.22
CA LEU A 16 -11.96 3.40 1.20
C LEU A 16 -11.72 4.80 1.79
N GLY A 17 -11.55 5.83 0.95
CA GLY A 17 -11.31 7.22 1.38
C GLY A 17 -9.92 7.48 1.98
N ASP A 18 -9.24 6.46 2.50
CA ASP A 18 -7.87 6.55 2.97
C ASP A 18 -6.86 6.46 1.81
N LEU A 19 -6.25 7.59 1.47
CA LEU A 19 -5.23 7.65 0.42
C LEU A 19 -3.99 6.82 0.76
N CYS A 20 -3.70 6.57 2.04
CA CYS A 20 -2.57 5.75 2.49
C CYS A 20 -2.76 4.26 2.19
N ALA A 21 -4.00 3.82 1.95
CA ALA A 21 -4.28 2.45 1.53
C ALA A 21 -3.82 2.17 0.09
N ASN A 22 -3.57 3.21 -0.72
CA ASN A 22 -3.05 3.05 -2.06
C ASN A 22 -1.52 2.92 -2.03
N VAL A 23 -1.02 1.68 -2.01
CA VAL A 23 0.41 1.41 -1.92
C VAL A 23 1.12 1.68 -3.26
N LYS A 24 2.15 2.52 -3.23
CA LYS A 24 3.05 2.82 -4.36
C LYS A 24 4.21 1.82 -4.42
N GLY A 25 4.72 1.52 -5.61
CA GLY A 25 5.93 0.71 -5.76
C GLY A 25 5.80 -0.68 -5.15
N VAL A 26 4.65 -1.31 -5.35
CA VAL A 26 4.29 -2.57 -4.69
C VAL A 26 5.29 -3.66 -5.06
N ALA A 27 5.93 -4.24 -4.06
CA ALA A 27 6.88 -5.35 -4.20
C ALA A 27 6.34 -6.68 -3.67
N ARG A 28 5.37 -6.66 -2.74
CA ARG A 28 4.80 -7.85 -2.09
C ARG A 28 3.36 -7.62 -1.69
N ILE A 29 2.52 -8.65 -1.82
CA ILE A 29 1.15 -8.71 -1.31
C ILE A 29 1.03 -9.95 -0.43
N GLU A 30 0.48 -9.79 0.78
CA GLU A 30 0.18 -10.88 1.70
C GLU A 30 -1.33 -10.93 1.95
N VAL A 31 -1.88 -12.14 2.04
CA VAL A 31 -3.31 -12.35 2.28
C VAL A 31 -3.48 -12.94 3.68
N THR A 32 -4.26 -12.26 4.52
CA THR A 32 -4.53 -12.66 5.90
C THR A 32 -6.02 -12.59 6.20
N ILE A 33 -6.48 -13.38 7.18
CA ILE A 33 -7.81 -13.20 7.78
C ILE A 33 -7.69 -12.10 8.83
N GLY A 34 -8.50 -11.03 8.70
CA GLY A 34 -8.45 -9.87 9.60
C GLY A 34 -7.39 -8.82 9.20
N THR A 35 -7.09 -7.88 10.10
CA THR A 35 -6.12 -6.80 9.85
C THR A 35 -4.70 -7.34 9.74
N GLY A 36 -4.00 -6.97 8.68
CA GLY A 36 -2.59 -7.31 8.49
C GLY A 36 -1.67 -6.67 9.53
N LYS A 37 -0.46 -7.21 9.65
CA LYS A 37 0.59 -6.64 10.50
C LYS A 37 1.01 -5.27 9.99
N ASP A 38 1.02 -4.25 10.86
CA ASP A 38 1.60 -2.95 10.54
C ASP A 38 3.12 -3.09 10.40
N THR A 39 3.64 -2.72 9.23
CA THR A 39 5.06 -2.81 8.88
C THR A 39 5.73 -1.44 8.80
N ARG A 40 5.02 -0.37 9.17
CA ARG A 40 5.60 0.97 9.22
C ARG A 40 6.73 1.03 10.26
N PRO A 41 7.80 1.82 10.02
CA PRO A 41 8.85 2.03 11.01
C PRO A 41 8.24 2.62 12.30
N THR A 42 8.59 2.05 13.45
CA THR A 42 8.11 2.53 14.75
C THR A 42 8.88 3.74 15.29
N ASN A 43 9.99 4.11 14.66
CA ASN A 43 10.81 5.23 15.09
C ASN A 43 10.49 6.45 14.22
N CYS A 44 9.95 7.49 14.87
CA CYS A 44 9.72 8.80 14.27
C CYS A 44 11.04 9.51 13.93
#